data_AF-A0A816GPJ1-F1
#
_entry.id   AF-A0A816GPJ1-F1
#
_cell.length_a   1.000
_cell.length_b   1.000
_cell.length_c   1.000
_cell.angle_alpha   90.00
_cell.angle_beta   90.00
_cell.angle_gamma   90.00
#
_symmetry.space_group_name_H-M   'P 1'
#
loop_
_entity.id
_entity.type
_entity.pdbx_description
1 polymer ?
#
loop_
_entity_poly.entity_id
_entity_poly.type
_entity_poly.pdbx_seq_one_letter_code
_entity_poly.pdbx_strand_id
1 'polypeptide(L)' 'KQGNYELKFSGESVILAGSDVKPGEKNVEEYSLNTVASGRISLDRRTRDTRHECKY' A
#
# COMPACT_ATOMS: atom_id res chain seq x y z
N LYS A 1 2.64 -21.79 2.30
CA LYS A 1 3.08 -21.02 3.49
C LYS A 1 2.72 -19.57 3.23
N GLN A 2 1.63 -19.08 3.84
CA GLN A 2 1.21 -17.68 3.77
C GLN A 2 2.27 -16.84 4.48
N GLY A 3 3.04 -16.07 3.72
CA GLY A 3 4.05 -15.18 4.29
C GLY A 3 3.36 -14.07 5.07
N ASN A 4 3.69 -13.94 6.35
CA ASN A 4 3.39 -12.75 7.13
C ASN A 4 4.21 -11.59 6.55
N TYR A 5 3.59 -10.75 5.72
CA TYR A 5 4.20 -9.49 5.28
C TYR A 5 3.74 -8.39 6.23
N GLU A 6 4.58 -8.09 7.21
CA GLU A 6 4.43 -6.88 8.03
C GLU A 6 4.91 -5.70 7.16
N LEU A 7 4.00 -4.96 6.54
CA LEU A 7 4.34 -3.75 5.79
C LEU A 7 4.87 -2.71 6.77
N LYS A 8 6.20 -2.60 6.92
CA LYS A 8 6.86 -1.63 7.79
C LYS A 8 6.81 -0.22 7.16
N PHE A 9 5.67 0.43 7.32
CA PHE A 9 5.42 1.86 7.44
C PHE A 9 6.60 2.83 7.14
N SER A 10 6.59 3.46 5.95
CA SER A 10 7.14 4.83 5.73
C SER A 10 6.84 5.41 4.34
N GLY A 11 5.71 5.05 3.71
CA GLY A 11 5.37 5.56 2.38
C GLY A 11 6.06 4.85 1.20
N GLU A 12 6.65 3.68 1.44
CA GLU A 12 7.20 2.81 0.39
C GLU A 12 6.10 2.18 -0.48
N SER A 13 6.48 1.67 -1.65
CA SER A 13 5.57 1.01 -2.58
C SER A 13 5.13 -0.36 -2.06
N VAL A 14 3.85 -0.69 -2.29
CA VAL A 14 3.31 -2.04 -2.09
C VAL A 14 3.24 -2.73 -3.45
N ILE A 15 3.98 -3.82 -3.61
CA ILE A 15 4.00 -4.63 -4.83
C ILE A 15 3.17 -5.88 -4.59
N LEU A 16 2.07 -6.03 -5.34
CA LEU A 16 1.28 -7.25 -5.32
C LEU A 16 1.97 -8.33 -6.18
N ALA A 17 1.96 -9.57 -5.70
CA ALA A 17 2.55 -10.70 -6.40
C ALA A 17 1.67 -11.95 -6.24
N GLY A 18 1.83 -12.90 -7.16
CA GLY A 18 1.13 -14.19 -7.11
C GLY A 18 -0.39 -14.04 -7.19
N SER A 19 -1.10 -14.62 -6.22
CA SER A 19 -2.57 -14.70 -6.21
C SER A 19 -3.27 -13.35 -6.12
N ASP A 20 -2.57 -12.29 -5.73
CA ASP A 20 -3.16 -10.97 -5.47
C ASP A 20 -3.20 -10.05 -6.70
N VAL A 21 -2.53 -10.43 -7.79
CA VAL A 21 -2.44 -9.61 -9.00
C VAL A 21 -3.81 -9.44 -9.66
N LYS A 22 -4.50 -10.53 -9.99
CA LYS A 22 -5.82 -10.48 -10.66
C LYS A 22 -6.90 -9.77 -9.82
N PRO A 23 -7.02 -10.02 -8.50
CA PRO A 23 -7.91 -9.23 -7.65
C PRO A 23 -7.55 -7.73 -7.64
N GLY A 24 -6.25 -7.41 -7.65
CA GLY A 24 -5.78 -6.03 -7.75
C GLY A 24 -6.19 -5.36 -9.06
N GLU A 25 -6.02 -6.02 -10.19
CA GLU A 25 -6.43 -5.54 -11.52
C GLU A 25 -7.94 -5.25 -11.56
N LYS A 26 -8.76 -6.21 -11.11
CA LYS A 26 -10.22 -6.05 -11.06
C LYS A 26 -10.64 -4.84 -10.20
N ASN A 27 -10.00 -4.64 -9.05
CA ASN A 27 -10.35 -3.53 -8.17
C ASN A 27 -9.93 -2.18 -8.73
N VAL A 28 -8.84 -2.13 -9.52
CA VAL A 28 -8.47 -0.92 -10.26
C VAL A 28 -9.51 -0.61 -11.33
N GLU A 29 -10.04 -1.61 -12.04
CA GLU A 29 -11.13 -1.37 -13.01
C GLU A 29 -12.41 -0.87 -12.33
N GLU A 30 -12.77 -1.41 -11.17
CA GLU A 30 -14.01 -1.08 -10.48
C GLU A 30 -13.94 0.25 -9.71
N TYR A 31 -12.85 0.48 -8.98
CA TYR A 31 -12.73 1.59 -8.04
C TYR A 31 -11.71 2.64 -8.47
N SER A 32 -11.04 2.45 -9.61
CA SER A 32 -9.87 3.26 -10.03
C SER A 32 -8.71 3.22 -9.02
N LEU A 33 -8.74 2.30 -8.05
CA LEU A 33 -7.80 2.20 -6.95
C LEU A 33 -7.51 0.73 -6.63
N ASN A 34 -6.26 0.42 -6.29
CA ASN A 34 -5.90 -0.93 -5.85
C ASN A 34 -6.27 -1.15 -4.37
N THR A 35 -7.54 -1.49 -4.13
CA THR A 35 -8.05 -1.70 -2.77
C THR A 35 -7.50 -2.96 -2.10
N VAL A 36 -6.97 -3.93 -2.86
CA VAL A 36 -6.24 -5.08 -2.31
C VAL A 36 -4.93 -4.65 -1.66
N ALA A 37 -4.17 -3.79 -2.32
CA ALA A 37 -2.97 -3.19 -1.74
C ALA A 37 -3.33 -2.28 -0.56
N SER A 38 -4.37 -1.45 -0.72
CA SER A 38 -4.84 -0.55 0.36
C SER A 38 -5.24 -1.30 1.63
N GLY A 39 -5.96 -2.42 1.51
CA GLY A 39 -6.40 -3.23 2.66
C GLY A 39 -5.26 -3.89 3.46
N ARG A 40 -4.04 -3.91 2.91
CA ARG A 40 -2.84 -4.38 3.62
C ARG A 40 -2.09 -3.27 4.32
N ILE A 41 -2.37 -2.01 3.94
CA ILE A 41 -1.78 -0.84 4.55
C ILE A 41 -2.58 -0.51 5.81
N SER A 42 -1.89 -0.32 6.94
CA SER A 42 -2.56 0.12 8.17
C SER A 42 -3.20 1.50 7.99
N LEU A 43 -4.40 1.65 8.55
CA LEU A 43 -5.13 2.92 8.59
C LEU A 43 -4.38 3.99 9.40
N ASP A 44 -3.58 3.57 10.39
CA ASP A 44 -2.80 4.47 11.26
C ASP A 44 -1.39 4.76 10.74
N ARG A 45 -1.16 4.61 9.41
CA ARG A 45 0.19 4.75 8.88
C ARG A 45 0.79 6.14 9.02
N ARG A 46 2.01 6.18 9.56
CA ARG A 46 2.89 7.35 9.45
C ARG A 46 3.57 7.33 8.09
N THR A 47 3.56 8.47 7.43
CA THR A 47 4.23 8.70 6.14
C THR A 47 5.55 9.43 6.35
N ARG A 48 6.46 9.27 5.39
CA ARG A 48 7.68 10.08 5.34
C ARG A 48 7.31 11.55 5.15
N ASP A 49 7.92 12.44 5.93
CA ASP A 49 7.81 13.88 5.72
C ASP A 49 8.62 14.30 4.48
N THR A 50 7.95 14.85 3.47
CA THR A 50 8.54 15.34 2.23
C THR A 50 8.77 16.85 2.22
N ARG A 51 8.38 17.57 3.28
CA ARG A 51 8.56 19.02 3.37
C ARG A 51 10.00 19.35 3.75
N HIS A 52 10.67 20.13 2.91
CA HIS A 52 12.06 20.49 3.12
C HIS A 52 12.21 21.74 4.02
N GLU A 53 11.38 22.76 3.82
CA GLU A 53 11.56 24.10 4.43
C GLU A 53 10.56 24.41 5.55
N CYS A 54 9.53 23.58 5.76
CA CYS A 54 8.46 23.84 6.73
C CYS A 54 8.74 23.30 8.15
N LYS A 55 10.02 23.15 8.52
CA LYS A 55 10.41 22.51 9.80
C LYS A 55 10.82 23.52 10.89
N TYR A 56 10.90 24.79 10.53
CA TYR A 56 11.29 25.93 11.35
C TYR A 56 10.37 27.11 11.04
#